data_AF-A0AAX2TLG7-F1
#
_entry.id   AF-A0AAX2TLG7-F1
#
_cell.length_a   1.000
_cell.length_b   1.000
_cell.length_c   1.000
_cell.angle_alpha   90.00
_cell.angle_beta   90.00
_cell.angle_gamma   90.00
#
_symmetry.space_group_name_H-M   'P 1'
#
loop_
_entity.id
_entity.type
_entity.pdbx_description
1 polymer ?
#
loop_
_entity_poly.entity_id
_entity_poly.type
_entity_poly.pdbx_seq_one_letter_code
_entity_poly.pdbx_strand_id
1 'polypeptide(L)'
;MALAAAPAGAADVRLESYRNPANENFRIFNHMYLDGVRGGLMASNAWLKRHGGQLLFCMPDTLVLSTEQTEEIMLKSADKRSAKGEMMVALLLLWGMQDTYPCEKPASR
;
A
#
# COMPACT_ATOMS: atom_id res chain seq x y z
N MET A 1 -18.11 10.95 -34.49
CA MET A 1 -16.89 10.39 -33.86
C MET A 1 -17.26 9.99 -32.44
N ALA A 2 -17.19 8.70 -32.10
CA ALA A 2 -17.38 8.22 -30.74
C ALA A 2 -15.99 7.92 -30.14
N LEU A 3 -15.62 8.62 -29.07
CA LEU A 3 -14.44 8.31 -28.26
C LEU A 3 -14.74 7.00 -27.52
N ALA A 4 -14.16 5.90 -27.97
CA ALA A 4 -14.13 4.68 -27.17
C ALA A 4 -13.27 4.97 -25.94
N ALA A 5 -13.90 5.07 -24.77
CA ALA A 5 -13.18 5.02 -23.50
C ALA A 5 -12.52 3.64 -23.44
N ALA A 6 -11.21 3.58 -23.68
CA ALA A 6 -10.45 2.38 -23.35
C ALA A 6 -10.71 2.09 -21.87
N PRO A 7 -10.96 0.82 -21.48
CA PRO A 7 -11.03 0.50 -20.06
C PRO A 7 -9.70 0.95 -19.47
N ALA A 8 -9.75 1.88 -18.51
CA ALA A 8 -8.62 2.18 -17.68
C ALA A 8 -8.34 0.91 -16.87
N GLY A 9 -7.52 0.02 -17.42
CA GLY A 9 -6.94 -1.06 -16.66
C GLY A 9 -6.06 -0.37 -15.62
N ALA A 10 -6.55 -0.22 -14.39
CA ALA A 10 -5.68 0.04 -13.27
C ALA A 10 -4.73 -1.15 -13.21
N ALA A 11 -3.55 -1.00 -13.81
CA ALA A 11 -2.54 -2.02 -13.80
C ALA A 11 -1.99 -2.06 -12.38
N ASP A 12 -2.57 -2.92 -11.55
CA ASP A 12 -2.06 -3.15 -10.22
C ASP A 12 -0.62 -3.65 -10.32
N VAL A 13 0.31 -2.93 -9.70
CA VAL A 13 1.69 -3.39 -9.64
C VAL A 13 1.75 -4.66 -8.80
N ARG A 14 2.24 -5.73 -9.43
CA ARG A 14 2.40 -7.06 -8.84
C ARG A 14 3.79 -7.19 -8.22
N LEU A 15 3.91 -8.00 -7.18
CA LEU A 15 5.16 -8.20 -6.43
C LEU A 15 6.31 -8.63 -7.34
N GLU A 16 6.05 -9.48 -8.33
CA GLU A 16 7.07 -9.92 -9.29
C GLU A 16 7.64 -8.75 -10.09
N SER A 17 6.76 -7.93 -10.67
CA SER A 17 7.16 -6.75 -11.44
C SER A 17 7.82 -5.68 -10.56
N TYR A 18 7.52 -5.68 -9.27
CA TYR A 18 8.13 -4.78 -8.29
C TYR A 18 9.58 -5.20 -7.98
N ARG A 19 9.79 -6.50 -7.68
CA ARG A 19 11.10 -7.06 -7.35
C ARG A 19 12.03 -7.16 -8.56
N ASN A 20 11.46 -7.46 -9.73
CA ASN A 20 12.16 -7.70 -10.98
C ASN A 20 11.66 -6.72 -12.06
N PRO A 21 11.92 -5.40 -11.92
CA PRO A 21 11.47 -4.42 -12.90
C PRO A 21 12.16 -4.66 -14.24
N ALA A 22 11.39 -4.61 -15.34
CA ALA A 22 11.91 -4.88 -16.68
C ALA A 22 12.99 -3.89 -17.15
N ASN A 23 12.98 -2.67 -16.60
CA ASN A 23 14.00 -1.64 -16.82
C ASN A 23 13.92 -0.56 -15.73
N GLU A 24 14.84 0.40 -15.81
CA GLU A 24 14.95 1.55 -14.89
C GLU A 24 13.65 2.35 -14.79
N ASN A 25 12.98 2.63 -15.90
CA ASN A 25 11.75 3.42 -15.92
C ASN A 25 10.64 2.70 -15.15
N PHE A 26 10.53 1.37 -15.28
CA PHE A 26 9.59 0.59 -14.48
C PHE A 26 9.95 0.58 -12.99
N ARG A 27 11.24 0.58 -12.64
CA ARG A 27 11.65 0.72 -11.23
C ARG A 27 11.19 2.07 -10.66
N ILE A 28 11.44 3.17 -11.37
CA ILE A 28 10.99 4.51 -10.98
C ILE A 28 9.47 4.56 -10.87
N PHE A 29 8.75 4.02 -11.86
CA PHE A 29 7.30 3.94 -11.84
C PHE A 29 6.78 3.15 -10.64
N ASN A 30 7.39 2.02 -10.31
CA ASN A 30 7.00 1.19 -9.16
C ASN A 30 7.15 1.94 -7.83
N HIS A 31 8.22 2.73 -7.65
CA HIS A 31 8.37 3.58 -6.47
C HIS A 31 7.32 4.69 -6.41
N MET A 32 7.04 5.37 -7.53
CA MET A 32 5.97 6.37 -7.61
C MET A 32 4.59 5.76 -7.31
N TYR A 33 4.34 4.56 -7.83
CA TYR A 33 3.13 3.81 -7.55
C TYR A 33 3.01 3.50 -6.05
N LEU A 34 4.07 2.98 -5.43
CA LEU A 34 4.08 2.66 -4.00
C LEU A 34 3.83 3.90 -3.13
N ASP A 35 4.43 5.04 -3.49
CA ASP A 35 4.20 6.32 -2.82
C ASP A 35 2.72 6.76 -2.93
N GLY A 36 2.14 6.62 -4.13
CA GLY A 36 0.71 6.87 -4.36
C GLY A 36 -0.19 5.96 -3.51
N VAL A 37 0.12 4.67 -3.42
CA VAL A 37 -0.61 3.73 -2.55
C VAL A 37 -0.51 4.16 -1.09
N ARG A 38 0.69 4.51 -0.61
CA ARG A 38 0.88 5.01 0.76
C ARG A 38 0.00 6.23 1.02
N GLY A 39 0.04 7.22 0.13
CA GLY A 39 -0.81 8.42 0.23
C GLY A 39 -2.30 8.09 0.27
N GLY A 40 -2.76 7.17 -0.58
CA GLY A 40 -4.14 6.69 -0.60
C GLY A 40 -4.56 5.98 0.69
N LEU A 41 -3.69 5.15 1.25
CA LEU A 41 -3.91 4.50 2.54
C LEU A 41 -3.99 5.52 3.69
N MET A 42 -3.07 6.48 3.74
CA MET A 42 -3.11 7.59 4.71
C MET A 42 -4.41 8.38 4.62
N ALA A 43 -4.82 8.76 3.40
CA ALA A 43 -6.05 9.50 3.16
C ALA A 43 -7.29 8.71 3.56
N SER A 44 -7.33 7.41 3.25
CA SER A 44 -8.41 6.50 3.65
C SER A 44 -8.53 6.41 5.17
N ASN A 45 -7.39 6.29 5.85
CA ASN A 45 -7.34 6.23 7.31
C ASN A 45 -7.79 7.54 7.97
N ALA A 46 -7.37 8.69 7.42
CA ALA A 46 -7.81 10.00 7.88
C ALA A 46 -9.32 10.21 7.65
N TRP A 47 -9.86 9.72 6.54
CA TRP A 47 -11.30 9.75 6.28
C TRP A 47 -12.06 8.92 7.32
N LEU A 48 -11.60 7.69 7.61
CA LEU A 48 -12.20 6.84 8.65
C LEU A 48 -12.18 7.52 10.03
N LYS A 49 -11.04 8.11 10.42
CA LYS A 49 -10.90 8.87 11.68
C LYS A 49 -11.94 9.97 11.81
N ARG A 50 -12.18 10.72 10.72
CA ARG A 50 -13.14 11.85 10.69
C ARG A 50 -14.60 11.42 10.73
N HIS A 51 -14.91 10.23 10.23
CA HIS A 51 -16.29 9.73 10.12
C HIS A 51 -16.64 8.67 11.17
N GLY A 52 -15.84 8.53 12.22
CA GLY A 52 -16.08 7.56 13.30
C GLY A 52 -15.94 6.10 12.86
N GLY A 53 -15.27 5.84 11.73
CA GLY A 53 -14.98 4.50 11.24
C GLY A 53 -13.80 3.86 11.97
N GLN A 54 -13.70 2.53 11.91
CA GLN A 54 -12.54 1.82 12.40
C GLN A 54 -11.33 2.10 11.50
N LEU A 55 -10.21 2.50 12.09
CA LEU A 55 -8.96 2.74 11.35
C LEU A 55 -8.42 1.42 10.76
N LEU A 56 -7.85 1.51 9.56
CA LEU A 56 -7.17 0.39 8.89
C LEU A 56 -5.88 0.00 9.63
N PHE A 57 -5.18 0.97 10.22
CA PHE A 57 -3.97 0.84 11.01
C PHE A 57 -3.82 2.08 11.92
N CYS A 58 -3.00 2.01 12.97
CA CYS A 58 -2.88 3.06 13.99
C CYS A 58 -1.47 3.64 14.05
N MET A 59 -1.06 4.28 12.95
CA MET A 59 0.24 4.96 12.86
C MET A 59 0.24 6.22 13.74
N PRO A 60 1.34 6.53 14.46
CA PRO A 60 1.45 7.78 15.22
C PRO A 60 1.29 9.02 14.32
N ASP A 61 0.51 10.01 14.77
CA ASP A 61 0.19 11.22 13.99
C ASP A 61 1.44 12.06 13.61
N THR A 62 2.55 11.91 14.34
CA THR A 62 3.82 12.63 14.08
C THR A 62 4.79 11.88 13.18
N LEU A 63 4.48 10.62 12.82
CA LEU A 63 5.36 9.81 12.00
C LEU A 63 5.09 10.08 10.53
N VAL A 64 6.14 10.41 9.78
CA VAL A 64 6.13 10.51 8.32
C VAL A 64 7.03 9.41 7.78
N LEU A 65 6.48 8.50 6.99
CA LEU A 65 7.24 7.43 6.36
C LEU A 65 7.95 7.97 5.11
N SER A 66 9.23 7.64 4.93
CA SER A 66 9.90 7.81 3.65
C SER A 66 9.43 6.76 2.64
N THR A 67 9.80 6.91 1.36
CA THR A 67 9.51 5.90 0.33
C THR A 67 10.22 4.58 0.64
N GLU A 68 11.46 4.65 1.13
CA GLU A 68 12.27 3.49 1.51
C GLU A 68 11.67 2.74 2.71
N GLN A 69 11.22 3.47 3.74
CA GLN A 69 10.54 2.87 4.90
C GLN A 69 9.21 2.21 4.48
N THR A 70 8.49 2.82 3.54
CA THR A 70 7.25 2.29 3.00
C THR A 70 7.52 0.99 2.23
N GLU A 71 8.57 0.96 1.41
CA GLU A 71 9.01 -0.22 0.69
C GLU A 71 9.44 -1.34 1.64
N GLU A 72 10.20 -1.01 2.68
CA GLU A 72 10.64 -1.98 3.68
C GLU A 72 9.45 -2.64 4.39
N ILE A 73 8.43 -1.86 4.78
CA ILE A 73 7.19 -2.38 5.38
C ILE A 73 6.48 -3.33 4.41
N MET A 74 6.37 -2.95 3.13
CA MET A 74 5.72 -3.75 2.10
C MET A 74 6.47 -5.07 1.84
N LEU A 75 7.80 -5.02 1.71
CA LEU A 75 8.63 -6.20 1.46
C LEU A 75 8.65 -7.14 2.66
N LYS A 76 8.77 -6.62 3.89
CA LYS A 76 8.65 -7.43 5.12
C LYS A 76 7.30 -8.14 5.21
N SER A 77 6.23 -7.46 4.84
CA SER A 77 4.88 -8.04 4.77
C SER A 77 4.80 -9.17 3.74
N ALA A 78 5.42 -8.98 2.57
CA ALA A 78 5.50 -9.99 1.52
C ALA A 78 6.26 -11.24 1.99
N ASP A 79 7.42 -11.05 2.62
CA ASP A 79 8.25 -12.15 3.12
C ASP A 79 7.56 -12.92 4.24
N LYS A 80 6.98 -12.22 5.22
CA LYS A 80 6.19 -12.82 6.32
C LYS A 80 5.06 -13.71 5.80
N ARG A 81 4.48 -13.39 4.65
CA ARG A 81 3.35 -14.10 4.04
C ARG A 81 3.77 -15.12 2.99
N SER A 82 5.07 -15.25 2.70
CA SER A 82 5.57 -16.01 1.55
C SER A 82 4.80 -15.64 0.26
N ALA A 83 4.60 -14.34 0.07
CA ALA A 83 3.76 -13.79 -0.98
C ALA A 83 4.28 -14.20 -2.36
N LYS A 84 3.36 -14.64 -3.23
CA LYS A 84 3.66 -15.00 -4.60
C LYS A 84 3.71 -13.76 -5.50
N GLY A 85 4.33 -13.91 -6.67
CA GLY A 85 4.60 -12.82 -7.61
C GLY A 85 3.36 -12.07 -8.08
N GLU A 86 2.21 -12.74 -8.18
CA GLU A 86 0.91 -12.17 -8.59
C GLU A 86 0.22 -11.31 -7.52
N MET A 87 0.77 -11.26 -6.31
CA MET A 87 0.19 -10.49 -5.23
C MET A 87 0.36 -8.99 -5.47
N MET A 88 -0.68 -8.21 -5.18
CA MET A 88 -0.67 -6.77 -5.39
C MET A 88 0.18 -6.08 -4.32
N VAL A 89 1.10 -5.22 -4.76
CA VAL A 89 1.94 -4.39 -3.89
C VAL A 89 1.09 -3.56 -2.92
N ALA A 90 -0.08 -3.08 -3.37
CA ALA A 90 -0.98 -2.29 -2.54
C ALA A 90 -1.54 -3.07 -1.34
N LEU A 91 -1.93 -4.34 -1.55
CA LEU A 91 -2.39 -5.21 -0.46
C LEU A 91 -1.26 -5.54 0.50
N LEU A 92 -0.07 -5.81 -0.04
CA LEU A 92 1.12 -6.09 0.76
C LEU A 92 1.49 -4.91 1.67
N LEU A 93 1.43 -3.69 1.14
CA LEU A 93 1.65 -2.49 1.94
C LEU A 93 0.55 -2.33 3.01
N LEU A 94 -0.73 -2.47 2.68
CA LEU A 94 -1.82 -2.37 3.67
C LEU A 94 -1.60 -3.35 4.83
N TRP A 95 -1.32 -4.61 4.52
CA TRP A 95 -1.03 -5.62 5.54
C TRP A 95 0.24 -5.33 6.32
N GLY A 96 1.27 -4.78 5.69
CA GLY A 96 2.49 -4.35 6.37
C GLY A 96 2.23 -3.21 7.35
N MET A 97 1.41 -2.24 6.96
CA MET A 97 0.98 -1.15 7.84
C MET A 97 0.15 -1.66 9.02
N GLN A 98 -0.72 -2.65 8.80
CA GLN A 98 -1.49 -3.31 9.87
C GLN A 98 -0.61 -4.09 10.84
N ASP A 99 0.41 -4.78 10.32
CA ASP A 99 1.35 -5.53 11.14
C ASP A 99 2.28 -4.61 11.94
N THR A 100 2.68 -3.48 11.35
CA THR A 100 3.64 -2.53 11.93
C THR A 100 2.97 -1.57 12.90
N TYR A 101 1.72 -1.18 12.62
CA TYR A 101 0.92 -0.24 13.41
C TYR A 101 -0.46 -0.84 13.72
N PRO A 102 -0.54 -1.93 14.50
CA PRO A 102 -1.81 -2.52 14.86
C PRO A 102 -2.63 -1.53 15.69
N CYS A 103 -3.91 -1.40 15.36
CA CYS A 103 -4.85 -0.74 16.26
C CYS A 103 -5.14 -1.64 17.46
N GLU A 104 -5.15 -1.06 18.67
CA GLU A 104 -5.61 -1.79 19.85
C GLU A 104 -7.02 -2.30 19.61
N LYS A 105 -7.26 -3.58 19.92
CA LYS A 105 -8.64 -4.09 19.96
C LYS A 105 -9.34 -3.35 21.10
N PRO A 106 -10.56 -2.83 20.92
CA PRO A 106 -11.31 -2.31 22.04
C PRO A 106 -11.38 -3.41 23.10
N ALA A 107 -10.93 -3.11 24.32
CA ALA A 107 -11.06 -4.03 25.44
C ALA A 107 -12.54 -4.43 25.52
N SER A 108 -12.82 -5.72 25.35
CA SER A 108 -14.13 -6.28 25.65
C SER A 108 -14.42 -5.97 27.11
N ARG A 109 -15.29 -4.98 27.35
CA ARG A 109 -15.76 -4.62 28.67
C ARG A 109 -17.03 -5.40 28.97
#